data_AF-A0A1Q8TED2-F1
#
_entry.id   AF-A0A1Q8TED2-F1
#
_cell.length_a   1.000
_cell.length_b   1.000
_cell.length_c   1.000
_cell.angle_alpha   90.00
_cell.angle_beta   90.00
_cell.angle_gamma   90.00
#
_symmetry.space_group_name_H-M   'P 1'
#
loop_
_entity.id
_entity.type
_entity.pdbx_description
1 polymer ?
#
loop_
_entity_poly.entity_id
_entity_poly.type
_entity_poly.pdbx_seq_one_letter_code
_entity_poly.pdbx_strand_id
1 'polypeptide(L)'
;MGNVSSPRTARVIDLDTMRQRRQAQRRILRLAPELDGLEMLYHLASDPDTLYGMPLLAWGLRESGEVVGLVPWMETLTACHEMDSPDNGRFFGYRDPETEEIFHTPPEHKVYELEHAAAYFDYEETSAPTLIQQLPDTQGTHALCLASDGESWQLKQVFGWRLYNDGNMESLLVDEKRVEQTPIVAGDACLYAGHSRHATVYYFQRHIANQIKQQDPTTMEALAVMTTPSSSS
;
A
#
# COMPACT_ATOMS: atom_id res chain seq x y z
N MET A 1 -1.25 -7.29 64.15
CA MET A 1 -0.93 -7.91 62.85
C MET A 1 -0.99 -6.82 61.79
N GLY A 2 0.16 -6.44 61.23
CA GLY A 2 0.29 -5.31 60.31
C GLY A 2 -0.02 -5.70 58.87
N ASN A 3 -0.91 -4.96 58.23
CA ASN A 3 -1.16 -5.06 56.80
C ASN A 3 0.00 -4.40 56.03
N VAL A 4 0.80 -5.20 55.34
CA VAL A 4 1.81 -4.71 54.39
C VAL A 4 1.08 -4.38 53.08
N SER A 5 0.74 -3.10 52.91
CA SER A 5 0.41 -2.55 51.60
C SER A 5 1.67 -2.59 50.73
N SER A 6 1.71 -3.45 49.72
CA SER A 6 2.77 -3.43 48.72
C SER A 6 2.64 -2.15 47.87
N PRO A 7 3.71 -1.33 47.72
CA PRO A 7 3.65 -0.19 46.82
C PRO A 7 3.68 -0.74 45.39
N ARG A 8 2.59 -0.58 44.64
CA ARG A 8 2.66 -0.73 43.18
C ARG A 8 3.49 0.44 42.64
N THR A 9 4.78 0.22 42.48
CA THR A 9 5.67 1.14 41.77
C THR A 9 5.15 1.30 40.34
N ALA A 10 4.83 2.52 39.94
CA ALA A 10 4.46 2.85 38.58
C ALA A 10 5.58 2.37 37.63
N ARG A 11 5.25 1.44 36.73
CA ARG A 11 6.16 1.02 35.67
C ARG A 11 6.23 2.16 34.66
N VAL A 12 7.40 2.78 34.55
CA VAL A 12 7.70 3.71 33.46
C VAL A 12 7.77 2.87 32.18
N ILE A 13 6.81 3.08 31.29
CA ILE A 13 6.78 2.46 29.97
C ILE A 13 7.49 3.43 29.04
N ASP A 14 8.61 2.99 28.46
CA ASP A 14 9.28 3.74 27.41
C ASP A 14 8.45 3.66 26.12
N LEU A 15 7.82 4.79 25.79
CA LEU A 15 6.95 4.92 24.63
C LEU A 15 7.72 4.81 23.32
N ASP A 16 9.01 5.17 23.29
CA ASP A 16 9.80 5.14 22.06
C ASP A 16 10.18 3.71 21.70
N THR A 17 10.63 2.92 22.67
CA THR A 17 10.84 1.48 22.49
C THR A 17 9.55 0.75 22.08
N MET A 18 8.40 1.13 22.63
CA MET A 18 7.11 0.57 22.21
C MET A 18 6.72 0.95 20.78
N ARG A 19 6.97 2.19 20.37
CA ARG A 19 6.72 2.64 18.99
C ARG A 19 7.59 1.90 17.99
N GLN A 20 8.89 1.78 18.27
CA GLN A 20 9.82 1.04 17.41
C GLN A 20 9.41 -0.43 17.27
N ARG A 21 9.05 -1.09 18.37
CA ARG A 21 8.56 -2.48 18.32
C ARG A 21 7.27 -2.62 17.52
N ARG A 22 6.33 -1.69 17.66
CA ARG A 22 5.08 -1.70 16.86
C ARG A 22 5.35 -1.47 15.38
N GLN A 23 6.32 -0.61 15.05
CA GLN A 23 6.69 -0.34 13.67
C GLN A 23 7.37 -1.57 13.05
N ALA A 24 8.28 -2.23 13.76
CA ALA A 24 8.86 -3.51 13.34
C ALA A 24 7.77 -4.55 13.08
N GLN A 25 6.79 -4.68 13.98
CA GLN A 25 5.67 -5.61 13.79
C GLN A 25 4.80 -5.35 12.55
N ARG A 26 4.83 -4.14 11.98
CA ARG A 26 4.09 -3.79 10.76
C ARG A 26 4.90 -4.03 9.49
N ARG A 27 6.20 -4.33 9.60
CA ARG A 27 7.08 -4.62 8.48
C ARG A 27 6.54 -5.78 7.65
N ILE A 28 6.40 -5.57 6.35
CA ILE A 28 5.98 -6.60 5.41
C ILE A 28 7.19 -7.46 5.02
N LEU A 29 7.05 -8.78 5.14
CA LEU A 29 8.08 -9.77 4.86
C LEU A 29 7.92 -10.40 3.48
N ARG A 30 6.68 -10.66 3.07
CA ARG A 30 6.33 -11.31 1.80
C ARG A 30 5.01 -10.80 1.28
N LEU A 31 4.88 -10.85 -0.04
CA LEU A 31 3.68 -10.53 -0.79
C LEU A 31 3.20 -11.74 -1.59
N ALA A 32 1.89 -11.82 -1.77
CA ALA A 32 1.23 -12.71 -2.71
C ALA A 32 0.22 -11.89 -3.53
N PRO A 33 0.22 -11.94 -4.87
CA PRO A 33 -0.76 -11.20 -5.66
C PRO A 33 -2.19 -11.66 -5.35
N GLU A 34 -3.14 -10.73 -5.37
CA GLU A 34 -4.56 -11.07 -5.44
C GLU A 34 -4.92 -11.39 -6.88
N LEU A 35 -5.51 -12.56 -7.10
CA LEU A 35 -5.82 -13.12 -8.42
C LEU A 35 -7.26 -13.66 -8.52
N ASP A 36 -7.97 -13.72 -7.41
CA ASP A 36 -9.32 -14.26 -7.27
C ASP A 36 -10.37 -13.13 -7.24
N GLY A 37 -9.94 -11.87 -7.30
CA GLY A 37 -10.83 -10.70 -7.45
C GLY A 37 -11.40 -10.19 -6.13
N LEU A 38 -10.81 -10.56 -5.00
CA LEU A 38 -11.23 -10.05 -3.69
C LEU A 38 -11.04 -8.53 -3.60
N GLU A 39 -11.96 -7.90 -2.89
CA GLU A 39 -12.00 -6.45 -2.73
C GLU A 39 -11.95 -6.05 -1.26
N MET A 40 -11.35 -4.90 -0.99
CA MET A 40 -11.54 -4.14 0.23
C MET A 40 -12.88 -3.40 0.17
N LEU A 41 -13.63 -3.43 1.27
CA LEU A 41 -14.76 -2.56 1.52
C LEU A 41 -14.37 -1.42 2.47
N TYR A 42 -14.78 -0.21 2.14
CA TYR A 42 -14.51 0.97 2.94
C TYR A 42 -15.65 2.00 2.87
N HIS A 43 -15.71 2.87 3.88
CA HIS A 43 -16.57 4.05 3.92
C HIS A 43 -15.76 5.32 3.61
N LEU A 44 -16.43 6.34 3.09
CA LEU A 44 -15.90 7.70 3.00
C LEU A 44 -16.54 8.56 4.10
N ALA A 45 -15.83 9.51 4.72
CA ALA A 45 -16.47 10.37 5.72
C ALA A 45 -17.57 11.26 5.14
N SER A 46 -17.48 11.62 3.86
CA SER A 46 -18.53 12.37 3.17
C SER A 46 -19.81 11.57 2.97
N ASP A 47 -19.73 10.24 2.99
CA ASP A 47 -20.85 9.32 2.77
C ASP A 47 -20.70 8.05 3.62
N PRO A 48 -20.99 8.13 4.93
CA PRO A 48 -20.77 7.01 5.85
C PRO A 48 -21.81 5.88 5.69
N ASP A 49 -22.90 6.10 4.98
CA ASP A 49 -23.96 5.11 4.80
C ASP A 49 -23.72 4.20 3.58
N THR A 50 -22.78 4.56 2.71
CA THR A 50 -22.41 3.80 1.52
C THR A 50 -21.11 3.03 1.72
N LEU A 51 -21.08 1.77 1.27
CA LEU A 51 -19.87 0.96 1.17
C LEU A 51 -19.32 0.99 -0.26
N TYR A 52 -18.03 1.27 -0.37
CA TYR A 52 -17.32 1.27 -1.64
C TYR A 52 -16.39 0.05 -1.71
N GLY A 53 -16.36 -0.60 -2.87
CA GLY A 53 -15.45 -1.71 -3.17
C GLY A 53 -14.19 -1.22 -3.89
N MET A 54 -13.04 -1.72 -3.47
CA MET A 54 -11.75 -1.50 -4.14
C MET A 54 -11.01 -2.84 -4.27
N PRO A 55 -10.64 -3.27 -5.49
CA PRO A 55 -9.86 -4.49 -5.69
C PRO A 55 -8.58 -4.50 -4.87
N LEU A 56 -8.33 -5.62 -4.18
CA LEU A 56 -7.03 -5.85 -3.57
C LEU A 56 -6.00 -6.06 -4.68
N LEU A 57 -4.81 -5.50 -4.48
CA LEU A 57 -3.68 -5.76 -5.36
C LEU A 57 -2.94 -7.02 -4.92
N ALA A 58 -2.73 -7.15 -3.61
CA ALA A 58 -1.93 -8.20 -3.02
C ALA A 58 -2.33 -8.46 -1.55
N TRP A 59 -1.83 -9.55 -1.01
CA TRP A 59 -1.77 -9.85 0.41
C TRP A 59 -0.33 -9.75 0.89
N GLY A 60 -0.13 -9.29 2.11
CA GLY A 60 1.18 -9.16 2.73
C GLY A 60 1.25 -9.86 4.08
N LEU A 61 2.33 -10.61 4.32
CA LEU A 61 2.67 -11.15 5.63
C LEU A 61 3.50 -10.13 6.39
N ARG A 62 3.07 -9.78 7.59
CA ARG A 62 3.81 -8.93 8.52
C ARG A 62 4.75 -9.73 9.41
N GLU A 63 5.75 -9.06 9.95
CA GLU A 63 6.64 -9.62 10.98
C GLU A 63 5.90 -10.05 12.25
N SER A 64 4.71 -9.49 12.51
CA SER A 64 3.82 -9.97 13.57
C SER A 64 3.22 -11.36 13.32
N GLY A 65 3.32 -11.89 12.10
CA GLY A 65 2.59 -13.08 11.63
C GLY A 65 1.19 -12.76 11.07
N GLU A 66 0.77 -11.50 11.11
CA GLU A 66 -0.51 -11.07 10.56
C GLU A 66 -0.47 -11.01 9.03
N VAL A 67 -1.47 -11.58 8.36
CA VAL A 67 -1.68 -11.40 6.92
C VAL A 67 -2.72 -10.32 6.66
N VAL A 68 -2.38 -9.36 5.81
CA VAL A 68 -3.20 -8.18 5.52
C VAL A 68 -3.43 -8.01 4.02
N GLY A 69 -4.60 -7.52 3.62
CA GLY A 69 -4.86 -7.07 2.26
C GLY A 69 -4.17 -5.74 1.98
N LEU A 70 -3.74 -5.54 0.74
CA LEU A 70 -3.00 -4.36 0.29
C LEU A 70 -3.68 -3.72 -0.93
N VAL A 71 -3.84 -2.41 -0.88
CA VAL A 71 -4.43 -1.60 -1.96
C VAL A 71 -3.54 -0.40 -2.29
N PRO A 72 -3.39 -0.01 -3.57
CA PRO A 72 -2.75 1.24 -3.92
C PRO A 72 -3.62 2.40 -3.43
N TRP A 73 -3.16 3.11 -2.39
CA TRP A 73 -3.94 4.15 -1.74
C TRP A 73 -3.07 5.36 -1.44
N MET A 74 -3.43 6.52 -2.00
CA MET A 74 -2.64 7.75 -1.89
C MET A 74 -1.20 7.49 -2.35
N GLU A 75 -0.20 7.62 -1.48
CA GLU A 75 1.22 7.55 -1.86
C GLU A 75 1.88 6.18 -1.66
N THR A 76 1.13 5.20 -1.14
CA THR A 76 1.69 3.90 -0.74
C THR A 76 0.82 2.73 -1.17
N LEU A 77 1.44 1.55 -1.24
CA LEU A 77 0.71 0.28 -1.20
C LEU A 77 0.33 0.00 0.25
N THR A 78 -0.92 0.28 0.59
CA THR A 78 -1.38 0.46 1.97
C THR A 78 -2.10 -0.78 2.46
N ALA A 79 -1.79 -1.20 3.70
CA ALA A 79 -2.53 -2.26 4.36
C ALA A 79 -3.94 -1.79 4.70
N CYS A 80 -4.96 -2.57 4.33
CA CYS A 80 -6.35 -2.18 4.48
C CYS A 80 -6.71 -1.77 5.92
N HIS A 81 -6.22 -2.50 6.93
CA HIS A 81 -6.46 -2.18 8.34
C HIS A 81 -5.81 -0.88 8.84
N GLU A 82 -4.92 -0.27 8.07
CA GLU A 82 -4.32 1.03 8.38
C GLU A 82 -5.12 2.20 7.80
N MET A 83 -6.10 1.92 6.95
CA MET A 83 -7.05 2.91 6.45
C MET A 83 -8.12 3.19 7.51
N ASP A 84 -7.82 4.16 8.37
CA ASP A 84 -8.74 4.69 9.39
C ASP A 84 -8.63 6.22 9.45
N SER A 85 -8.60 6.86 8.27
CA SER A 85 -8.60 8.31 8.18
C SER A 85 -10.04 8.80 8.03
N PRO A 86 -10.50 9.78 8.83
CA PRO A 86 -11.76 10.44 8.57
C PRO A 86 -11.81 10.94 7.12
N ASP A 87 -10.79 11.67 6.67
CA ASP A 87 -10.87 12.37 5.39
C ASP A 87 -10.70 11.44 4.18
N ASN A 88 -9.98 10.32 4.35
CA ASN A 88 -9.58 9.44 3.25
C ASN A 88 -10.20 8.04 3.32
N GLY A 89 -11.13 7.82 4.23
CA GLY A 89 -11.91 6.60 4.30
C GLY A 89 -11.43 5.58 5.32
N ARG A 90 -12.37 4.71 5.66
CA ARG A 90 -12.29 3.78 6.79
C ARG A 90 -12.60 2.36 6.35
N PHE A 91 -11.66 1.46 6.60
CA PHE A 91 -11.80 0.05 6.31
C PHE A 91 -12.99 -0.57 7.06
N PHE A 92 -13.78 -1.36 6.34
CA PHE A 92 -14.93 -2.09 6.87
C PHE A 92 -14.67 -3.60 6.91
N GLY A 93 -14.16 -4.16 5.82
CA GLY A 93 -13.95 -5.59 5.66
C GLY A 93 -13.44 -5.92 4.26
N TYR A 94 -13.38 -7.20 3.95
CA TYR A 94 -13.14 -7.71 2.62
C TYR A 94 -14.43 -8.26 2.04
N ARG A 95 -14.53 -8.33 0.72
CA ARG A 95 -15.64 -8.93 0.00
C ARG A 95 -15.12 -9.84 -1.10
N ASP A 96 -15.78 -10.98 -1.24
CA ASP A 96 -15.74 -11.79 -2.46
C ASP A 96 -16.90 -11.35 -3.37
N PRO A 97 -16.65 -10.70 -4.51
CA PRO A 97 -17.71 -10.25 -5.42
C PRO A 97 -18.48 -11.38 -6.09
N GLU A 98 -17.93 -12.60 -6.17
CA GLU A 98 -18.61 -13.74 -6.79
C GLU A 98 -19.70 -14.30 -5.86
N THR A 99 -19.40 -14.36 -4.56
CA THR A 99 -20.32 -14.89 -3.54
C THR A 99 -21.07 -13.80 -2.77
N GLU A 100 -20.67 -12.54 -2.91
CA GLU A 100 -21.08 -11.39 -2.09
C GLU A 100 -20.84 -11.61 -0.58
N GLU A 101 -19.93 -12.53 -0.23
CA GLU A 101 -19.56 -12.80 1.15
C GLU A 101 -18.66 -11.68 1.69
N ILE A 102 -19.01 -11.16 2.87
CA ILE A 102 -18.20 -10.19 3.61
C ILE A 102 -17.49 -10.90 4.75
N PHE A 103 -16.17 -10.71 4.83
CA PHE A 103 -15.32 -11.29 5.85
C PHE A 103 -14.31 -10.27 6.37
N HIS A 104 -13.77 -10.50 7.56
CA HIS A 104 -12.88 -9.53 8.23
C HIS A 104 -11.46 -10.05 8.46
N THR A 105 -11.19 -11.28 8.05
CA THR A 105 -9.89 -11.96 8.19
C THR A 105 -9.40 -12.45 6.83
N PRO A 106 -8.09 -12.51 6.59
CA PRO A 106 -7.55 -13.05 5.34
C PRO A 106 -8.06 -14.47 5.08
N PRO A 107 -8.31 -14.86 3.81
CA PRO A 107 -8.64 -16.24 3.46
C PRO A 107 -7.53 -17.20 3.88
N GLU A 108 -7.88 -18.39 4.41
CA GLU A 108 -6.90 -19.36 4.94
C GLU A 108 -5.83 -19.73 3.91
N HIS A 109 -6.20 -19.88 2.64
CA HIS A 109 -5.26 -20.25 1.59
C HIS A 109 -4.16 -19.18 1.40
N LYS A 110 -4.48 -17.89 1.53
CA LYS A 110 -3.49 -16.80 1.47
C LYS A 110 -2.57 -16.82 2.69
N VAL A 111 -3.11 -17.16 3.85
CA VAL A 111 -2.30 -17.34 5.07
C VAL A 111 -1.26 -18.43 4.86
N TYR A 112 -1.70 -19.62 4.44
CA TYR A 112 -0.78 -20.73 4.19
C TYR A 112 0.23 -20.44 3.09
N GLU A 113 -0.19 -19.83 1.97
CA GLU A 113 0.71 -19.43 0.88
C GLU A 113 1.86 -18.55 1.39
N LEU A 114 1.52 -17.50 2.13
CA LEU A 114 2.48 -16.52 2.62
C LEU A 114 3.40 -17.08 3.71
N GLU A 115 2.86 -17.87 4.65
CA GLU A 115 3.66 -18.52 5.69
C GLU A 115 4.69 -19.48 5.11
N HIS A 116 4.27 -20.33 4.15
CA HIS A 116 5.19 -21.28 3.51
C HIS A 116 6.20 -20.56 2.61
N ALA A 117 5.78 -19.49 1.92
CA ALA A 117 6.70 -18.68 1.15
C ALA A 117 7.76 -18.01 2.06
N ALA A 118 7.35 -17.46 3.20
CA ALA A 118 8.28 -16.84 4.15
C ALA A 118 9.26 -17.85 4.74
N ALA A 119 8.78 -19.05 5.11
CA ALA A 119 9.64 -20.11 5.63
C ALA A 119 10.67 -20.63 4.61
N TYR A 120 10.33 -20.63 3.31
CA TYR A 120 11.24 -21.08 2.26
C TYR A 120 12.29 -20.02 1.89
N PHE A 121 11.87 -18.75 1.78
CA PHE A 121 12.72 -17.65 1.31
C PHE A 121 13.34 -16.85 2.46
N ASP A 122 13.64 -17.48 3.61
CA ASP A 122 14.18 -16.79 4.78
C ASP A 122 15.37 -15.88 4.42
N TYR A 123 15.25 -14.58 4.73
CA TYR A 123 16.21 -13.54 4.32
C TYR A 123 17.07 -13.12 5.49
N GLU A 124 18.39 -13.12 5.29
CA GLU A 124 19.33 -12.58 6.28
C GLU A 124 19.20 -11.05 6.36
N GLU A 125 19.30 -10.52 7.59
CA GLU A 125 19.34 -9.07 7.80
C GLU A 125 20.57 -8.47 7.13
N THR A 126 20.34 -7.52 6.22
CA THR A 126 21.40 -6.75 5.59
C THR A 126 21.39 -5.32 6.11
N SER A 127 22.57 -4.68 6.17
CA SER A 127 22.70 -3.31 6.66
C SER A 127 22.15 -2.26 5.69
N ALA A 128 21.84 -2.64 4.45
CA ALA A 128 21.34 -1.74 3.41
C ALA A 128 20.02 -2.28 2.83
N PRO A 129 19.06 -1.40 2.48
CA PRO A 129 17.81 -1.81 1.85
C PRO A 129 18.07 -2.70 0.63
N THR A 130 17.57 -3.93 0.69
CA THR A 130 17.79 -4.96 -0.32
C THR A 130 16.44 -5.38 -0.90
N LEU A 131 16.35 -5.42 -2.23
CA LEU A 131 15.16 -5.90 -2.93
C LEU A 131 14.97 -7.39 -2.64
N ILE A 132 13.81 -7.77 -2.09
CA ILE A 132 13.50 -9.16 -1.76
C ILE A 132 12.38 -9.74 -2.63
N GLN A 133 11.46 -8.92 -3.15
CA GLN A 133 10.38 -9.40 -4.00
C GLN A 133 9.93 -8.37 -5.03
N GLN A 134 9.42 -8.86 -6.16
CA GLN A 134 8.71 -8.08 -7.16
C GLN A 134 7.37 -8.75 -7.46
N LEU A 135 6.30 -7.96 -7.60
CA LEU A 135 5.05 -8.43 -8.23
C LEU A 135 4.69 -7.54 -9.42
N PRO A 136 4.05 -8.09 -10.47
CA PRO A 136 3.45 -7.28 -11.52
C PRO A 136 2.19 -6.57 -11.02
N ASP A 137 1.85 -5.42 -11.61
CA ASP A 137 0.56 -4.78 -11.39
C ASP A 137 -0.50 -5.49 -12.25
N THR A 138 -1.56 -5.98 -11.61
CA THR A 138 -2.65 -6.71 -12.27
C THR A 138 -3.89 -5.86 -12.50
N GLN A 139 -3.96 -4.68 -11.88
CA GLN A 139 -5.18 -3.84 -11.80
C GLN A 139 -5.15 -2.65 -12.78
N GLY A 140 -4.03 -2.42 -13.46
CA GLY A 140 -3.83 -1.24 -14.31
C GLY A 140 -3.72 0.04 -13.49
N THR A 141 -3.07 -0.04 -12.33
CA THR A 141 -2.81 1.11 -11.46
C THR A 141 -2.03 2.18 -12.19
N HIS A 142 -2.36 3.44 -11.95
CA HIS A 142 -1.61 4.58 -12.44
C HIS A 142 -1.07 5.43 -11.29
N ALA A 143 0.07 6.06 -11.54
CA ALA A 143 0.76 6.95 -10.64
C ALA A 143 0.75 8.38 -11.22
N LEU A 144 0.12 9.32 -10.52
CA LEU A 144 0.26 10.75 -10.77
C LEU A 144 1.50 11.25 -10.02
N CYS A 145 2.54 11.55 -10.78
CA CYS A 145 3.86 11.87 -10.27
C CYS A 145 4.14 13.37 -10.40
N LEU A 146 4.64 14.00 -9.34
CA LEU A 146 5.20 15.35 -9.44
C LEU A 146 6.65 15.23 -9.96
N ALA A 147 6.92 15.82 -11.12
CA ALA A 147 8.25 15.83 -11.69
C ALA A 147 9.23 16.59 -10.77
N SER A 148 10.52 16.30 -10.91
CA SER A 148 11.57 16.89 -10.07
C SER A 148 11.70 18.42 -10.22
N ASP A 149 11.12 19.00 -11.28
CA ASP A 149 11.01 20.45 -11.47
C ASP A 149 9.98 21.10 -10.54
N GLY A 150 9.13 20.31 -9.89
CA GLY A 150 8.09 20.76 -8.96
C GLY A 150 6.89 21.44 -9.64
N GLU A 151 6.89 21.53 -10.97
CA GLU A 151 5.89 22.30 -11.73
C GLU A 151 5.01 21.41 -12.60
N SER A 152 5.48 20.23 -13.01
CA SER A 152 4.76 19.36 -13.94
C SER A 152 4.27 18.04 -13.31
N TRP A 153 2.96 17.80 -13.43
CA TRP A 153 2.35 16.52 -13.07
C TRP A 153 2.37 15.56 -14.26
N GLN A 154 2.76 14.30 -14.03
CA GLN A 154 2.85 13.25 -15.03
C GLN A 154 2.05 12.04 -14.60
N LEU A 155 1.05 11.62 -15.39
CA LEU A 155 0.32 10.38 -15.16
C LEU A 155 1.03 9.21 -15.85
N LYS A 156 1.50 8.25 -15.07
CA LYS A 156 2.26 7.08 -15.54
C LYS A 156 1.55 5.78 -15.16
N GLN A 157 1.68 4.75 -15.97
CA GLN A 157 1.21 3.40 -15.59
C GLN A 157 2.21 2.77 -14.61
N VAL A 158 1.69 2.10 -13.59
CA VAL A 158 2.47 1.23 -12.69
C VAL A 158 2.56 -0.16 -13.33
N PHE A 159 3.78 -0.68 -13.47
CA PHE A 159 4.04 -2.00 -14.05
C PHE A 159 4.19 -3.10 -13.01
N GLY A 160 4.40 -2.72 -11.76
CA GLY A 160 4.58 -3.64 -10.66
C GLY A 160 5.02 -2.94 -9.40
N TRP A 161 5.38 -3.73 -8.40
CA TRP A 161 5.82 -3.24 -7.10
C TRP A 161 7.01 -4.03 -6.61
N ARG A 162 7.88 -3.35 -5.86
CA ARG A 162 9.07 -3.90 -5.21
C ARG A 162 8.83 -3.93 -3.71
N LEU A 163 9.16 -5.04 -3.07
CA LEU A 163 9.28 -5.13 -1.63
C LEU A 163 10.77 -5.17 -1.26
N TYR A 164 11.18 -4.32 -0.34
CA TYR A 164 12.51 -4.33 0.26
C TYR A 164 12.48 -5.01 1.64
N ASN A 165 13.63 -5.48 2.12
CA ASN A 165 13.76 -6.20 3.39
C ASN A 165 13.44 -5.37 4.65
N ASP A 166 13.38 -4.05 4.52
CA ASP A 166 12.92 -3.13 5.56
C ASP A 166 11.37 -2.99 5.59
N GLY A 167 10.67 -3.68 4.67
CA GLY A 167 9.22 -3.64 4.50
C GLY A 167 8.72 -2.53 3.60
N ASN A 168 9.60 -1.67 3.07
CA ASN A 168 9.20 -0.63 2.16
C ASN A 168 8.73 -1.22 0.83
N MET A 169 7.65 -0.64 0.29
CA MET A 169 7.08 -1.03 -0.99
C MET A 169 7.12 0.14 -1.97
N GLU A 170 7.65 -0.09 -3.16
CA GLU A 170 7.82 0.92 -4.20
C GLU A 170 7.16 0.50 -5.51
N SER A 171 6.43 1.42 -6.14
CA SER A 171 5.90 1.19 -7.49
C SER A 171 7.02 1.16 -8.53
N LEU A 172 6.83 0.35 -9.57
CA LEU A 172 7.69 0.28 -10.74
C LEU A 172 7.07 1.07 -11.88
N LEU A 173 7.76 2.14 -12.28
CA LEU A 173 7.39 3.00 -13.39
C LEU A 173 8.36 2.80 -14.57
N VAL A 174 7.91 3.12 -15.77
CA VAL A 174 8.70 3.00 -17.00
C VAL A 174 9.36 4.31 -17.38
N ASP A 175 10.64 4.23 -17.73
CA ASP A 175 11.36 5.27 -18.46
C ASP A 175 11.19 5.03 -19.96
N GLU A 176 10.24 5.72 -20.57
CA GLU A 176 9.87 5.57 -21.99
C GLU A 176 11.06 5.76 -22.94
N LYS A 177 12.07 6.55 -22.54
CA LYS A 177 13.28 6.79 -23.35
C LYS A 177 14.26 5.61 -23.34
N ARG A 178 14.08 4.66 -22.43
CA ARG A 178 14.95 3.49 -22.23
C ARG A 178 14.26 2.18 -22.62
N VAL A 179 13.07 2.24 -23.20
CA VAL A 179 12.35 1.04 -23.66
C VAL A 179 13.02 0.49 -24.91
N GLU A 180 13.52 -0.74 -24.82
CA GLU A 180 14.14 -1.45 -25.94
C GLU A 180 13.21 -2.51 -26.55
N GLN A 181 12.32 -3.10 -25.75
CA GLN A 181 11.45 -4.20 -26.15
C GLN A 181 10.06 -4.06 -25.52
N THR A 182 9.06 -4.63 -26.18
CA THR A 182 7.68 -4.74 -25.68
C THR A 182 7.18 -6.19 -25.88
N PRO A 183 6.40 -6.77 -24.94
CA PRO A 183 5.90 -6.15 -23.70
C PRO A 183 7.01 -5.92 -22.66
N ILE A 184 6.84 -4.87 -21.84
CA ILE A 184 7.73 -4.59 -20.72
C ILE A 184 7.41 -5.57 -19.59
N VAL A 185 8.44 -6.19 -19.02
CA VAL A 185 8.31 -7.20 -17.96
C VAL A 185 9.16 -6.87 -16.75
N ALA A 186 8.86 -7.52 -15.62
CA ALA A 186 9.65 -7.37 -14.40
C ALA A 186 11.13 -7.72 -14.67
N GLY A 187 12.03 -6.84 -14.23
CA GLY A 187 13.48 -6.97 -14.45
C GLY A 187 14.03 -6.11 -15.60
N ASP A 188 13.18 -5.57 -16.47
CA ASP A 188 13.64 -4.71 -17.57
C ASP A 188 14.34 -3.44 -17.06
N ALA A 189 15.44 -3.08 -17.72
CA ALA A 189 16.30 -1.96 -17.33
C ALA A 189 15.62 -0.58 -17.45
N CYS A 190 14.51 -0.50 -18.18
CA CYS A 190 13.69 0.70 -18.30
C CYS A 190 12.82 0.96 -17.05
N LEU A 191 12.68 -0.02 -16.15
CA LEU A 191 11.91 0.11 -14.92
C LEU A 191 12.69 0.80 -13.80
N TYR A 192 12.05 1.72 -13.08
CA TYR A 192 12.60 2.40 -11.92
C TYR A 192 11.56 2.53 -10.80
N ALA A 193 12.03 2.68 -9.55
CA ALA A 193 11.17 2.89 -8.39
C ALA A 193 10.55 4.31 -8.43
N GLY A 194 9.26 4.46 -8.16
CA GLY A 194 8.54 5.74 -8.26
C GLY A 194 9.26 6.88 -7.54
N HIS A 195 9.58 6.70 -6.26
CA HIS A 195 10.22 7.74 -5.45
C HIS A 195 11.71 7.97 -5.75
N SER A 196 12.31 7.20 -6.69
CA SER A 196 13.70 7.46 -7.11
C SER A 196 13.85 8.69 -8.00
N ARG A 197 12.75 9.19 -8.59
CA ARG A 197 12.76 10.35 -9.51
C ARG A 197 11.68 11.39 -9.24
N HIS A 198 10.64 11.01 -8.49
CA HIS A 198 9.49 11.88 -8.22
C HIS A 198 9.41 12.13 -6.72
N ALA A 199 9.21 13.40 -6.36
CA ALA A 199 9.10 13.80 -4.95
C ALA A 199 7.77 13.35 -4.33
N THR A 200 6.73 13.25 -5.16
CA THR A 200 5.38 12.84 -4.76
C THR A 200 4.80 11.92 -5.82
N VAL A 201 4.17 10.83 -5.39
CA VAL A 201 3.56 9.82 -6.27
C VAL A 201 2.20 9.45 -5.70
N TYR A 202 1.10 9.79 -6.38
CA TYR A 202 -0.25 9.38 -5.98
C TYR A 202 -0.79 8.26 -6.85
N TYR A 203 -1.33 7.21 -6.25
CA TYR A 203 -1.88 6.06 -6.94
C TYR A 203 -3.39 6.17 -7.19
N PHE A 204 -3.79 5.81 -8.39
CA PHE A 204 -5.17 5.82 -8.85
C PHE A 204 -5.53 4.50 -9.52
N GLN A 205 -6.76 4.05 -9.28
CA GLN A 205 -7.34 2.96 -10.05
C GLN A 205 -7.46 3.34 -11.53
N ARG A 206 -7.44 2.33 -12.41
CA ARG A 206 -7.52 2.48 -13.87
C ARG A 206 -8.67 3.38 -14.34
N HIS A 207 -9.83 3.30 -13.71
CA HIS A 207 -11.01 4.08 -14.13
C HIS A 207 -10.81 5.58 -13.86
N ILE A 208 -10.31 5.96 -12.69
CA ILE A 208 -9.96 7.34 -12.34
C ILE A 208 -8.85 7.85 -13.26
N ALA A 209 -7.82 7.04 -13.49
CA ALA A 209 -6.74 7.38 -14.40
C ALA A 209 -7.24 7.71 -15.83
N ASN A 210 -8.26 6.98 -16.31
CA ASN A 210 -8.87 7.27 -17.60
C ASN A 210 -9.67 8.59 -17.59
N GLN A 211 -10.37 8.90 -16.50
CA GLN A 211 -11.05 10.20 -16.34
C GLN A 211 -10.06 11.36 -16.34
N ILE A 212 -8.90 11.21 -15.67
CA ILE A 212 -7.81 12.19 -15.69
C ILE A 212 -7.30 12.39 -17.13
N LYS A 213 -7.05 11.30 -17.87
CA LYS A 213 -6.62 11.37 -19.28
C LYS A 213 -7.64 12.07 -20.19
N GLN A 214 -8.92 11.92 -19.88
CA GLN A 214 -10.02 12.54 -20.62
C GLN A 214 -10.31 13.99 -20.18
N GLN A 215 -9.57 14.51 -19.19
CA GLN A 215 -9.80 15.83 -18.60
C GLN A 215 -11.24 15.99 -18.08
N ASP A 216 -11.77 14.95 -17.46
CA ASP A 216 -13.08 15.00 -16.82
C ASP A 216 -13.13 16.16 -15.81
N PRO A 217 -14.10 17.10 -15.92
CA PRO A 217 -14.11 18.31 -15.11
C PRO A 217 -14.11 18.04 -13.59
N THR A 218 -14.95 17.11 -13.13
CA THR A 218 -15.07 16.78 -11.71
C THR A 218 -13.79 16.16 -11.17
N THR A 219 -13.17 15.27 -11.96
CA THR A 219 -11.90 14.64 -11.59
C THR A 219 -10.76 15.67 -11.53
N MET A 220 -10.71 16.61 -12.48
CA MET A 220 -9.69 17.65 -12.51
C MET A 220 -9.84 18.65 -11.36
N GLU A 221 -11.06 18.98 -10.95
CA GLU A 221 -11.33 19.80 -9.76
C GLU A 221 -10.84 19.11 -8.48
N ALA A 222 -11.16 17.82 -8.31
CA ALA A 222 -10.69 17.04 -7.16
C ALA A 222 -9.15 16.94 -7.12
N LEU A 223 -8.51 16.72 -8.27
CA LEU A 223 -7.05 16.72 -8.39
C LEU A 223 -6.44 18.08 -8.03
N ALA A 224 -7.06 19.19 -8.45
CA ALA A 224 -6.56 20.53 -8.13
C ALA A 224 -6.52 20.74 -6.61
N VAL A 225 -7.55 20.31 -5.88
CA VAL A 225 -7.60 20.36 -4.41
C VAL A 225 -6.51 19.48 -3.78
N MET A 226 -6.31 18.27 -4.30
CA MET A 226 -5.31 17.33 -3.79
C MET A 226 -3.87 17.81 -4.02
N THR A 227 -3.62 18.53 -5.11
CA THR A 227 -2.28 18.94 -5.54
C THR A 227 -1.90 20.36 -5.14
N THR A 228 -2.86 21.15 -4.63
CA THR A 228 -2.53 22.44 -4.01
C THR A 228 -1.80 22.21 -2.68
N PRO A 229 -0.58 22.77 -2.50
CA PRO A 229 0.08 22.71 -1.21
C PRO A 229 -0.81 23.42 -0.19
N SER A 230 -1.09 22.76 0.93
CA SER A 230 -1.74 23.40 2.07
C SER A 230 -0.89 24.60 2.48
N SER A 231 -1.31 25.79 2.11
CA SER A 231 -0.73 27.04 2.58
C SER A 231 -1.00 27.12 4.08
N SER A 232 -0.10 26.55 4.88
CA SER A 232 -0.04 26.75 6.31
C SER A 232 0.29 28.22 6.53
N SER A 233 -0.73 28.97 6.93
CA SER A 233 -0.58 30.28 7.56
C SER A 233 -0.19 30.10 9.03
#